data_AF-A0A534GPA7-F1
#
_entry.id   AF-A0A534GPA7-F1
#
_cell.length_a   1.000
_cell.length_b   1.000
_cell.length_c   1.000
_cell.angle_alpha   90.00
_cell.angle_beta   90.00
_cell.angle_gamma   90.00
#
_symmetry.space_group_name_H-M   'P 1'
#
loop_
_entity.id
_entity.type
_entity.pdbx_description
1 polymer ?
#
loop_
_entity_poly.entity_id
_entity_poly.type
_entity_poly.pdbx_seq_one_letter_code
_entity_poly.pdbx_strand_id
1 'polypeptide(L)'
;MSAIAAASAIAFTGAALAAALPGGLTLAPDPTGVIATFNVAGAMDLGNPFFRSLGSNGRSCATCHLPAEAMSFTPAHARQVYAETQGADPLFASVDGADCPGTARADRAGHSLILGNGLIRVGLAIPATTEYSISLVRDPTGCALRLDPRTSLLTASVYRRPLPAANLAFLSAVMFDGRETLAPLTTPSSFTANLRADLAHQAIDATTGHAQAPSPPSDALAQAIVDFELGLFAAQYADARAGRLDRGGAGGGPVDLASQPYYPGINDSLGADPFGLPFNAAAMSLYQAWGRRQGRRRCRREALQQSAAEHQ
;
A
#
# COMPACT_ATOMS: atom_id res chain seq x y z
N MET A 1 -39.17 15.41 -14.64
CA MET A 1 -38.15 15.90 -15.60
C MET A 1 -36.81 15.38 -15.13
N SER A 2 -36.37 14.26 -15.69
CA SER A 2 -35.14 13.56 -15.30
C SER A 2 -33.96 14.15 -16.06
N ALA A 3 -32.95 14.64 -15.34
CA ALA A 3 -31.68 15.05 -15.93
C ALA A 3 -30.72 13.86 -15.93
N ILE A 4 -30.41 13.35 -17.11
CA ILE A 4 -29.41 12.30 -17.34
C ILE A 4 -28.03 12.97 -17.25
N ALA A 5 -27.22 12.57 -16.28
CA ALA A 5 -25.82 12.96 -16.21
C ALA A 5 -25.02 12.16 -17.24
N ALA A 6 -24.53 12.83 -18.28
CA ALA A 6 -23.67 12.23 -19.29
C ALA A 6 -22.28 11.98 -18.70
N ALA A 7 -21.93 10.71 -18.50
CA ALA A 7 -20.55 10.30 -18.25
C ALA A 7 -19.73 10.58 -19.51
N SER A 8 -18.82 11.56 -19.43
CA SER A 8 -17.86 11.82 -20.50
C SER A 8 -16.79 10.73 -20.46
N ALA A 9 -16.95 9.70 -21.29
CA ALA A 9 -15.88 8.76 -21.59
C ALA A 9 -14.79 9.51 -22.36
N ILE A 10 -13.57 9.54 -21.82
CA ILE A 10 -12.41 10.08 -22.51
C ILE A 10 -12.01 9.06 -23.59
N ALA A 11 -12.43 9.33 -24.83
CA ALA A 11 -11.93 8.62 -25.99
C ALA A 11 -10.53 9.16 -26.33
N PHE A 12 -9.50 8.33 -26.16
CA PHE A 12 -8.18 8.61 -26.72
C PHE A 12 -8.24 8.41 -28.24
N THR A 13 -8.50 9.47 -29.00
CA THR A 13 -8.29 9.47 -30.45
C THR A 13 -6.78 9.39 -30.71
N GLY A 14 -6.34 8.24 -31.21
CA GLY A 14 -4.94 7.94 -31.48
C GLY A 14 -4.34 8.81 -32.60
N ALA A 15 -3.15 9.34 -32.31
CA ALA A 15 -2.00 9.56 -33.21
C ALA A 15 -1.05 10.63 -32.63
N ALA A 16 -0.61 10.46 -31.38
CA ALA A 16 0.72 10.89 -31.00
C ALA A 16 1.56 9.62 -31.05
N LEU A 17 2.79 9.65 -31.61
CA LEU A 17 3.73 8.53 -31.52
C LEU A 17 3.65 7.97 -30.10
N ALA A 18 3.13 6.75 -29.96
CA ALA A 18 3.12 6.06 -28.69
C ALA A 18 4.58 5.81 -28.35
N ALA A 19 5.21 6.76 -27.66
CA ALA A 19 6.37 6.44 -26.85
C ALA A 19 5.90 5.28 -25.98
N ALA A 20 6.43 4.08 -26.27
CA ALA A 20 6.06 2.89 -25.53
C ALA A 20 6.17 3.23 -24.05
N LEU A 21 5.12 2.95 -23.29
CA LEU A 21 5.19 3.10 -21.84
C LEU A 21 6.43 2.35 -21.37
N PRO A 22 7.22 2.92 -20.44
CA PRO A 22 8.28 2.18 -19.79
C PRO A 22 7.77 0.80 -19.38
N GLY A 23 8.50 -0.25 -19.74
CA GLY A 23 8.15 -1.62 -19.36
C GLY A 23 8.01 -1.72 -17.84
N GLY A 24 7.01 -2.45 -17.34
CA GLY A 24 6.75 -2.60 -15.91
C GLY A 24 5.80 -1.57 -15.29
N LEU A 25 5.22 -0.65 -16.07
CA LEU A 25 4.15 0.22 -15.60
C LEU A 25 2.77 -0.45 -15.66
N THR A 26 2.05 -0.40 -14.54
CA THR A 26 0.61 -0.63 -14.46
C THR A 26 -0.06 0.72 -14.20
N LEU A 27 -0.91 1.18 -15.13
CA LEU A 27 -1.67 2.41 -15.01
C LEU A 27 -3.09 2.11 -14.56
N ALA A 28 -3.64 2.92 -13.66
CA ALA A 28 -5.02 2.83 -13.24
C ALA A 28 -5.68 4.20 -13.09
N PRO A 29 -6.99 4.33 -13.39
CA PRO A 29 -7.73 5.54 -13.11
C PRO A 29 -7.71 5.88 -11.62
N ASP A 30 -7.50 7.16 -11.31
CA ASP A 30 -7.65 7.73 -9.98
C ASP A 30 -8.66 8.90 -10.08
N PRO A 31 -9.49 9.21 -9.06
CA PRO A 31 -10.46 10.30 -9.14
C PRO A 31 -9.86 11.66 -9.55
N THR A 32 -8.57 11.88 -9.30
CA THR A 32 -7.85 13.10 -9.67
C THR A 32 -6.96 12.94 -10.91
N GLY A 33 -6.87 11.75 -11.50
CA GLY A 33 -6.11 11.51 -12.72
C GLY A 33 -5.78 10.04 -12.96
N VAL A 34 -4.49 9.71 -12.94
CA VAL A 34 -3.97 8.36 -13.15
C VAL A 34 -2.91 8.07 -12.11
N ILE A 35 -3.10 6.98 -11.37
CA ILE A 35 -2.06 6.40 -10.51
C ILE A 35 -1.30 5.33 -11.30
N ALA A 36 -0.03 5.15 -10.97
CA ALA A 36 0.78 4.12 -11.59
C ALA A 36 1.61 3.36 -10.57
N THR A 37 1.72 2.06 -10.78
CA THR A 37 2.68 1.19 -10.10
C THR A 37 3.74 0.76 -11.11
N PHE A 38 5.00 0.98 -10.78
CA PHE A 38 6.16 0.64 -11.58
C PHE A 38 6.94 -0.49 -10.91
N ASN A 39 7.30 -1.51 -11.68
CA ASN A 39 8.25 -2.53 -11.26
C ASN A 39 9.57 -2.34 -12.02
N VAL A 40 10.66 -2.09 -11.29
CA VAL A 40 12.01 -1.91 -11.87
C VAL A 40 12.52 -3.15 -12.61
N ALA A 41 12.00 -4.34 -12.29
CA ALA A 41 12.33 -5.59 -12.97
C ALA A 41 11.54 -5.81 -14.29
N GLY A 42 10.67 -4.87 -14.68
CA GLY A 42 9.85 -4.97 -15.88
C GLY A 42 8.43 -5.45 -15.58
N ALA A 43 7.81 -6.18 -16.52
CA ALA A 43 6.43 -6.65 -16.35
C ALA A 43 6.26 -7.49 -15.06
N MET A 44 5.09 -7.42 -14.44
CA MET A 44 4.79 -8.18 -13.22
C MET A 44 4.89 -9.68 -13.50
N ASP A 45 5.82 -10.36 -12.83
CA ASP A 45 5.93 -11.82 -12.87
C ASP A 45 4.84 -12.44 -11.99
N LEU A 46 3.72 -12.82 -12.60
CA LEU A 46 2.62 -13.49 -11.91
C LEU A 46 2.99 -14.91 -11.42
N GLY A 47 4.15 -15.42 -11.82
CA GLY A 47 4.75 -16.62 -11.26
C GLY A 47 5.45 -16.39 -9.93
N ASN A 48 5.74 -15.15 -9.52
CA ASN A 48 6.40 -14.86 -8.24
C ASN A 48 5.56 -15.36 -7.04
N PRO A 49 6.18 -15.83 -5.94
CA PRO A 49 5.45 -16.30 -4.75
C PRO A 49 4.46 -15.29 -4.16
N PHE A 50 4.64 -13.98 -4.38
CA PHE A 50 3.68 -12.93 -4.01
C PHE A 50 2.26 -13.19 -4.53
N PHE A 51 2.13 -13.80 -5.72
CA PHE A 51 0.85 -14.09 -6.37
C PHE A 51 0.29 -15.47 -6.03
N ARG A 52 1.03 -16.29 -5.27
CA ARG A 52 0.65 -17.67 -4.97
C ARG A 52 -0.11 -17.74 -3.65
N SER A 53 -1.11 -18.63 -3.58
CA SER A 53 -1.73 -18.98 -2.30
C SER A 53 -0.79 -19.90 -1.52
N LEU A 54 -0.11 -19.34 -0.52
CA LEU A 54 0.86 -20.07 0.31
C LEU A 54 0.21 -20.71 1.54
N GLY A 55 -1.03 -20.30 1.87
CA GLY A 55 -1.76 -20.80 3.02
C GLY A 55 -2.99 -21.63 2.66
N SER A 56 -3.87 -21.81 3.64
CA SER A 56 -5.00 -22.75 3.57
C SER A 56 -6.32 -22.12 3.11
N ASN A 57 -6.41 -20.79 3.05
CA ASN A 57 -7.67 -20.08 2.78
C ASN A 57 -7.82 -19.52 1.35
N GLY A 58 -6.88 -19.85 0.46
CA GLY A 58 -6.86 -19.45 -0.94
C GLY A 58 -6.26 -18.06 -1.20
N ARG A 59 -5.86 -17.33 -0.16
CA ARG A 59 -5.32 -15.97 -0.29
C ARG A 59 -3.85 -15.98 -0.74
N SER A 60 -3.52 -15.04 -1.62
CA SER A 60 -2.16 -14.59 -1.91
C SER A 60 -1.97 -13.13 -1.48
N CYS A 61 -0.74 -12.61 -1.50
CA CYS A 61 -0.49 -11.20 -1.22
C CYS A 61 -1.28 -10.29 -2.19
N ALA A 62 -1.37 -10.71 -3.45
CA ALA A 62 -2.12 -10.01 -4.49
C ALA A 62 -3.65 -9.97 -4.29
N THR A 63 -4.21 -10.71 -3.33
CA THR A 63 -5.63 -10.56 -2.95
C THR A 63 -5.91 -9.18 -2.33
N CYS A 64 -4.92 -8.59 -1.63
CA CYS A 64 -5.03 -7.29 -0.96
C CYS A 64 -4.10 -6.23 -1.55
N HIS A 65 -3.04 -6.62 -2.26
CA HIS A 65 -2.02 -5.73 -2.79
C HIS A 65 -2.03 -5.75 -4.32
N LEU A 66 -2.93 -4.96 -4.91
CA LEU A 66 -3.18 -4.97 -6.35
C LEU A 66 -2.34 -3.89 -7.04
N PRO A 67 -1.60 -4.22 -8.11
CA PRO A 67 -0.84 -3.23 -8.87
C PRO A 67 -1.68 -2.06 -9.41
N ALA A 68 -2.94 -2.32 -9.78
CA ALA A 68 -3.87 -1.30 -10.25
C ALA A 68 -4.44 -0.40 -9.14
N GLU A 69 -4.16 -0.71 -7.87
CA GLU A 69 -4.62 0.05 -6.71
C GLU A 69 -3.41 0.44 -5.83
N ALA A 70 -2.30 0.78 -6.50
CA ALA A 70 -1.03 1.18 -5.87
C ALA A 70 -0.51 0.18 -4.82
N MET A 71 -0.60 -1.13 -5.12
CA MET A 71 -0.24 -2.22 -4.22
C MET A 71 -1.04 -2.25 -2.91
N SER A 72 -2.29 -1.78 -2.96
CA SER A 72 -3.33 -1.93 -1.94
C SER A 72 -4.63 -2.41 -2.60
N PHE A 73 -5.79 -2.14 -2.00
CA PHE A 73 -7.10 -2.30 -2.62
C PHE A 73 -8.06 -1.19 -2.17
N THR A 74 -9.12 -0.96 -2.94
CA THR A 74 -10.12 0.07 -2.62
C THR A 74 -11.47 -0.53 -2.20
N PRO A 75 -12.32 0.22 -1.49
CA PRO A 75 -13.71 -0.19 -1.25
C PRO A 75 -14.48 -0.44 -2.55
N ALA A 76 -14.15 0.29 -3.62
CA ALA A 76 -14.76 0.09 -4.93
C ALA A 76 -14.40 -1.28 -5.50
N HIS A 77 -13.11 -1.64 -5.48
CA HIS A 77 -12.63 -2.96 -5.88
C HIS A 77 -13.27 -4.07 -5.03
N ALA A 78 -13.29 -3.93 -3.70
CA ALA A 78 -13.93 -4.91 -2.83
C ALA A 78 -15.43 -5.10 -3.16
N ARG A 79 -16.17 -4.03 -3.42
CA ARG A 79 -17.58 -4.13 -3.83
C ARG A 79 -17.76 -4.85 -5.18
N GLN A 80 -16.88 -4.58 -6.13
CA GLN A 80 -16.89 -5.22 -7.43
C GLN A 80 -16.65 -6.73 -7.28
N VAL A 81 -15.55 -7.13 -6.64
CA VAL A 81 -15.20 -8.55 -6.45
C VAL A 81 -16.28 -9.28 -5.64
N TYR A 82 -16.88 -8.63 -4.64
CA TYR A 82 -17.99 -9.23 -3.92
C TYR A 82 -19.21 -9.46 -4.83
N ALA A 83 -19.55 -8.50 -5.69
CA ALA A 83 -20.68 -8.63 -6.61
C ALA A 83 -20.45 -9.76 -7.64
N GLU A 84 -19.22 -9.89 -8.13
CA GLU A 84 -18.83 -10.92 -9.10
C GLU A 84 -18.80 -12.32 -8.48
N THR A 85 -18.32 -12.44 -7.24
CA THR A 85 -18.07 -13.75 -6.60
C THR A 85 -19.09 -14.14 -5.54
N GLN A 86 -20.01 -13.25 -5.18
CA GLN A 86 -20.95 -13.42 -4.05
C GLN A 86 -20.24 -13.78 -2.75
N GLY A 87 -19.06 -13.16 -2.52
CA GLY A 87 -18.22 -13.40 -1.35
C GLY A 87 -17.26 -14.60 -1.49
N ALA A 88 -17.28 -15.36 -2.60
CA ALA A 88 -16.41 -16.53 -2.74
C ALA A 88 -14.91 -16.18 -2.83
N ASP A 89 -14.56 -14.95 -3.22
CA ASP A 89 -13.16 -14.49 -3.26
C ASP A 89 -12.45 -14.60 -1.89
N PRO A 90 -11.17 -15.02 -1.83
CA PRO A 90 -10.37 -15.05 -0.60
C PRO A 90 -10.27 -13.72 0.16
N LEU A 91 -10.51 -12.57 -0.48
CA LEU A 91 -10.60 -11.27 0.18
C LEU A 91 -11.64 -11.26 1.31
N PHE A 92 -12.69 -12.07 1.19
CA PHE A 92 -13.81 -12.16 2.13
C PHE A 92 -13.69 -13.32 3.13
N ALA A 93 -12.51 -13.93 3.24
CA ALA A 93 -12.27 -14.96 4.24
C ALA A 93 -12.54 -14.45 5.66
N SER A 94 -13.23 -15.24 6.49
CA SER A 94 -13.64 -14.83 7.85
C SER A 94 -12.47 -14.47 8.78
N VAL A 95 -11.24 -14.89 8.46
CA VAL A 95 -10.05 -14.57 9.28
C VAL A 95 -9.88 -13.06 9.46
N ASP A 96 -10.09 -12.26 8.41
CA ASP A 96 -9.92 -10.80 8.45
C ASP A 96 -10.76 -10.01 7.42
N GLY A 97 -11.37 -10.68 6.44
CA GLY A 97 -12.24 -10.07 5.43
C GLY A 97 -13.67 -9.86 5.89
N ALA A 98 -14.00 -10.32 7.10
CA ALA A 98 -15.28 -10.14 7.73
C ALA A 98 -15.20 -9.23 8.95
N ASP A 99 -16.31 -8.56 9.24
CA ASP A 99 -16.46 -7.67 10.39
C ASP A 99 -16.25 -8.45 11.69
N CYS A 100 -16.68 -9.72 11.75
CA CYS A 100 -16.53 -10.59 12.92
C CYS A 100 -16.01 -12.00 12.59
N PRO A 101 -15.33 -12.67 13.54
CA PRO A 101 -15.00 -14.10 13.42
C PRO A 101 -16.25 -14.96 13.21
N GLY A 102 -16.17 -15.94 12.29
CA GLY A 102 -17.23 -16.90 12.01
C GLY A 102 -18.32 -16.40 11.05
N THR A 103 -18.25 -15.15 10.61
CA THR A 103 -19.19 -14.58 9.63
C THR A 103 -19.08 -15.36 8.30
N ALA A 104 -20.23 -15.74 7.75
CA ALA A 104 -20.28 -16.43 6.47
C ALA A 104 -19.86 -15.49 5.33
N ARG A 105 -19.11 -16.01 4.35
CA ARG A 105 -18.67 -15.23 3.18
C ARG A 105 -19.83 -14.60 2.39
N ALA A 106 -20.96 -15.30 2.31
CA ALA A 106 -22.17 -14.83 1.63
C ALA A 106 -22.96 -13.78 2.43
N ASP A 107 -22.62 -13.53 3.69
CA ASP A 107 -23.24 -12.48 4.49
C ASP A 107 -22.59 -11.12 4.19
N ARG A 108 -23.18 -10.42 3.22
CA ARG A 108 -22.71 -9.10 2.80
C ARG A 108 -22.74 -8.07 3.93
N ALA A 109 -23.71 -8.16 4.85
CA ALA A 109 -23.85 -7.18 5.93
C ALA A 109 -22.70 -7.33 6.94
N GLY A 110 -22.27 -8.56 7.21
CA GLY A 110 -21.09 -8.85 8.04
C GLY A 110 -19.74 -8.55 7.36
N HIS A 111 -19.73 -7.91 6.19
CA HIS A 111 -18.53 -7.47 5.46
C HIS A 111 -18.58 -5.95 5.20
N SER A 112 -19.33 -5.22 6.03
CA SER A 112 -19.61 -3.80 5.83
C SER A 112 -18.34 -2.94 5.89
N LEU A 113 -17.35 -3.32 6.70
CA LEU A 113 -16.12 -2.54 6.88
C LEU A 113 -15.19 -2.66 5.68
N ILE A 114 -15.04 -3.85 5.10
CA ILE A 114 -14.23 -4.04 3.89
C ILE A 114 -14.91 -3.43 2.66
N LEU A 115 -16.24 -3.61 2.52
CA LEU A 115 -17.01 -3.10 1.38
C LEU A 115 -17.22 -1.57 1.42
N GLY A 116 -17.33 -1.00 2.61
CA GLY A 116 -17.55 0.43 2.81
C GLY A 116 -16.24 1.23 2.89
N ASN A 117 -15.25 0.69 3.61
CA ASN A 117 -14.08 1.46 4.04
C ASN A 117 -12.73 0.83 3.66
N GLY A 118 -12.72 -0.39 3.10
CA GLY A 118 -11.49 -1.11 2.75
C GLY A 118 -10.72 -1.57 3.97
N LEU A 119 -11.41 -1.78 5.09
CA LEU A 119 -10.79 -2.19 6.35
C LEU A 119 -10.88 -3.70 6.51
N ILE A 120 -9.74 -4.33 6.82
CA ILE A 120 -9.66 -5.72 7.26
C ILE A 120 -9.61 -5.77 8.79
N ARG A 121 -10.13 -6.85 9.37
CA ARG A 121 -10.12 -7.12 10.80
C ARG A 121 -8.81 -7.79 11.21
N VAL A 122 -8.16 -7.30 12.25
CA VAL A 122 -7.03 -7.95 12.91
C VAL A 122 -7.43 -8.26 14.35
N GLY A 123 -7.38 -9.53 14.73
CA GLY A 123 -7.61 -9.95 16.11
C GLY A 123 -6.30 -9.84 16.90
N LEU A 124 -6.27 -8.98 17.90
CA LEU A 124 -5.13 -8.81 18.81
C LEU A 124 -5.47 -9.45 20.15
N ALA A 125 -4.80 -10.57 20.47
CA ALA A 125 -4.90 -11.18 21.78
C ALA A 125 -4.30 -10.24 22.84
N ILE A 126 -5.05 -9.97 23.89
CA ILE A 126 -4.61 -9.17 25.03
C ILE A 126 -3.88 -10.12 25.99
N PRO A 127 -2.56 -9.93 26.22
CA PRO A 127 -1.82 -10.77 27.14
C PRO A 127 -2.42 -10.69 28.55
N ALA A 128 -2.46 -11.82 29.26
CA ALA A 128 -2.98 -11.86 30.64
C ALA A 128 -2.16 -10.99 31.62
N THR A 129 -0.92 -10.66 31.25
CA THR A 129 0.01 -9.81 32.03
C THR A 129 -0.10 -8.32 31.69
N THR A 130 -1.12 -7.91 30.94
CA THR A 130 -1.29 -6.50 30.59
C THR A 130 -1.52 -5.62 31.83
N GLU A 131 -0.93 -4.42 31.85
CA GLU A 131 -1.11 -3.42 32.91
C GLU A 131 -2.25 -2.42 32.58
N TYR A 132 -3.00 -2.68 31.50
CA TYR A 132 -4.15 -1.90 31.08
C TYR A 132 -5.37 -2.80 30.85
N SER A 133 -6.57 -2.21 30.91
CA SER A 133 -7.81 -2.89 30.51
C SER A 133 -8.43 -2.19 29.31
N ILE A 134 -9.17 -2.95 28.48
CA ILE A 134 -9.94 -2.40 27.35
C ILE A 134 -11.42 -2.59 27.68
N SER A 135 -12.20 -1.52 27.58
CA SER A 135 -13.65 -1.53 27.82
C SER A 135 -14.42 -1.19 26.55
N LEU A 136 -15.60 -1.79 26.40
CA LEU A 136 -16.48 -1.57 25.26
C LEU A 136 -17.35 -0.33 25.50
N VAL A 137 -17.22 0.69 24.65
CA VAL A 137 -18.11 1.87 24.69
C VAL A 137 -19.21 1.76 23.63
N ARG A 138 -18.81 1.44 22.39
CA ARG A 138 -19.72 1.25 21.26
C ARG A 138 -19.16 0.20 20.32
N ASP A 139 -19.96 -0.81 20.02
CA ASP A 139 -19.57 -1.93 19.16
C ASP A 139 -20.66 -2.21 18.12
N PRO A 140 -20.62 -1.51 16.97
CA PRO A 140 -21.62 -1.70 15.93
C PRO A 140 -21.49 -3.06 15.21
N THR A 141 -20.33 -3.73 15.29
CA THR A 141 -20.12 -5.06 14.69
C THR A 141 -20.49 -6.18 15.65
N GLY A 142 -20.44 -5.93 16.96
CA GLY A 142 -20.80 -6.88 18.02
C GLY A 142 -19.70 -7.88 18.37
N CYS A 143 -18.46 -7.60 17.98
CA CYS A 143 -17.30 -8.47 18.19
C CYS A 143 -15.98 -7.73 18.44
N ALA A 144 -16.05 -6.47 18.87
CA ALA A 144 -14.85 -5.68 19.15
C ALA A 144 -14.00 -6.28 20.29
N LEU A 145 -14.63 -6.93 21.27
CA LEU A 145 -13.96 -7.71 22.32
C LEU A 145 -14.62 -9.08 22.45
N ARG A 146 -13.86 -10.16 22.24
CA ARG A 146 -14.35 -11.54 22.44
C ARG A 146 -13.26 -12.41 23.06
N LEU A 147 -13.66 -13.39 23.87
CA LEU A 147 -12.76 -14.46 24.28
C LEU A 147 -12.48 -15.37 23.07
N ASP A 148 -11.21 -15.64 22.80
CA ASP A 148 -10.82 -16.64 21.83
C ASP A 148 -11.16 -18.04 22.37
N PRO A 149 -11.94 -18.86 21.64
CA PRO A 149 -12.40 -20.14 22.15
C PRO A 149 -11.29 -21.21 22.28
N ARG A 150 -10.11 -20.99 21.66
CA ARG A 150 -8.97 -21.91 21.71
C ARG A 150 -8.00 -21.51 22.81
N THR A 151 -7.70 -20.23 22.96
CA THR A 151 -6.69 -19.74 23.91
C THR A 151 -7.28 -19.21 25.21
N SER A 152 -8.60 -18.96 25.25
CA SER A 152 -9.30 -18.27 26.35
C SER A 152 -8.76 -16.86 26.65
N LEU A 153 -7.96 -16.28 25.77
CA LEU A 153 -7.50 -14.90 25.88
C LEU A 153 -8.57 -13.95 25.38
N LEU A 154 -8.69 -12.78 26.02
CA LEU A 154 -9.52 -11.69 25.51
C LEU A 154 -8.85 -11.14 24.26
N THR A 155 -9.58 -11.10 23.15
CA THR A 155 -9.08 -10.64 21.86
C THR A 155 -9.84 -9.38 21.43
N ALA A 156 -9.10 -8.34 21.09
CA ALA A 156 -9.63 -7.13 20.50
C ALA A 156 -9.64 -7.23 18.97
N SER A 157 -10.81 -7.03 18.35
CA SER A 157 -10.90 -6.85 16.90
C SER A 157 -10.62 -5.40 16.56
N VAL A 158 -9.48 -5.14 15.92
CA VAL A 158 -9.13 -3.82 15.37
C VAL A 158 -9.25 -3.86 13.86
N TYR A 159 -9.49 -2.72 13.22
CA TYR A 159 -9.75 -2.65 11.79
C TYR A 159 -8.82 -1.66 11.13
N ARG A 160 -8.11 -2.09 10.09
CA ARG A 160 -7.11 -1.28 9.39
C ARG A 160 -7.15 -1.54 7.89
N ARG A 161 -6.70 -0.57 7.10
CA ARG A 161 -6.40 -0.80 5.68
C ARG A 161 -5.08 -1.56 5.56
N PRO A 162 -4.93 -2.48 4.60
CA PRO A 162 -3.60 -2.96 4.22
C PRO A 162 -2.76 -1.80 3.73
N LEU A 163 -1.56 -1.67 4.28
CA LEU A 163 -0.59 -0.69 3.82
C LEU A 163 -0.13 -1.06 2.40
N PRO A 164 0.11 -0.09 1.51
CA PRO A 164 0.67 -0.38 0.19
C PRO A 164 1.97 -1.19 0.26
N ALA A 165 2.07 -2.27 -0.52
CA ALA A 165 3.32 -3.02 -0.73
C ALA A 165 4.14 -2.40 -1.88
N ALA A 166 4.39 -1.09 -1.79
CA ALA A 166 5.17 -0.31 -2.74
C ALA A 166 5.93 0.80 -2.00
N ASN A 167 6.98 1.34 -2.63
CA ASN A 167 7.86 2.37 -2.07
C ASN A 167 8.61 1.90 -0.81
N LEU A 168 8.70 0.58 -0.58
CA LEU A 168 9.26 0.01 0.66
C LEU A 168 10.78 0.25 0.82
N ALA A 169 11.47 0.58 -0.27
CA ALA A 169 12.89 0.95 -0.26
C ALA A 169 13.18 2.24 0.55
N PHE A 170 12.15 3.04 0.87
CA PHE A 170 12.27 4.30 1.61
C PHE A 170 11.88 4.20 3.08
N LEU A 171 11.63 2.99 3.59
CA LEU A 171 11.16 2.84 4.97
C LEU A 171 12.24 3.21 6.00
N SER A 172 11.78 3.74 7.12
CA SER A 172 12.55 3.89 8.38
C SER A 172 12.02 2.98 9.50
N ALA A 173 10.89 2.31 9.26
CA ALA A 173 10.34 1.21 10.05
C ALA A 173 9.38 0.39 9.15
N VAL A 174 9.20 -0.90 9.44
CA VAL A 174 8.26 -1.80 8.75
C VAL A 174 6.98 -1.89 9.57
N MET A 175 5.84 -1.70 8.90
CA MET A 175 4.55 -1.29 9.47
C MET A 175 4.58 0.10 10.11
N PHE A 176 3.42 0.78 10.12
CA PHE A 176 3.29 2.15 10.63
C PHE A 176 3.79 2.33 12.08
N ASP A 177 3.65 1.31 12.92
CA ASP A 177 4.07 1.31 14.30
C ASP A 177 5.39 0.57 14.55
N GLY A 178 6.11 0.19 13.48
CA GLY A 178 7.41 -0.48 13.57
C GLY A 178 7.38 -1.90 14.14
N ARG A 179 6.19 -2.52 14.27
CA ARG A 179 6.06 -3.85 14.89
C ARG A 179 6.83 -4.96 14.16
N GLU A 180 7.12 -4.75 12.88
CA GLU A 180 7.88 -5.67 12.03
C GLU A 180 9.35 -5.23 11.87
N THR A 181 9.78 -4.19 12.58
CA THR A 181 11.19 -3.75 12.61
C THR A 181 11.94 -4.52 13.67
N LEU A 182 12.65 -5.57 13.26
CA LEU A 182 13.44 -6.42 14.15
C LEU A 182 14.81 -5.81 14.47
N ALA A 183 15.35 -5.02 13.54
CA ALA A 183 16.62 -4.32 13.71
C ALA A 183 16.50 -2.86 13.22
N PRO A 184 17.20 -1.89 13.85
CA PRO A 184 17.07 -0.49 13.47
C PRO A 184 17.37 -0.23 11.99
N LEU A 185 16.48 0.50 11.33
CA LEU A 185 16.65 0.97 9.95
C LEU A 185 17.30 2.36 9.89
N THR A 186 18.01 2.75 10.95
CA THR A 186 18.59 4.10 11.11
C THR A 186 20.09 4.17 10.77
N THR A 187 20.71 3.04 10.44
CA THR A 187 22.16 2.94 10.20
C THR A 187 22.44 2.56 8.75
N PRO A 188 23.05 3.43 7.92
CA PRO A 188 23.23 3.17 6.49
C PRO A 188 23.99 1.90 6.14
N SER A 189 25.02 1.54 6.91
CA SER A 189 25.83 0.34 6.63
C SER A 189 25.09 -0.98 6.83
N SER A 190 24.04 -1.00 7.66
CA SER A 190 23.20 -2.18 7.90
C SER A 190 21.80 -2.05 7.31
N PHE A 191 21.44 -0.88 6.78
CA PHE A 191 20.07 -0.54 6.36
C PHE A 191 19.46 -1.59 5.43
N THR A 192 20.12 -1.90 4.31
CA THR A 192 19.59 -2.85 3.32
C THR A 192 19.41 -4.25 3.89
N ALA A 193 20.35 -4.71 4.71
CA ALA A 193 20.28 -6.04 5.32
C ALA A 193 19.14 -6.12 6.35
N ASN A 194 19.00 -5.08 7.20
CA ASN A 194 17.95 -5.01 8.20
C ASN A 194 16.57 -4.87 7.54
N LEU A 195 16.41 -3.99 6.54
CA LEU A 195 15.15 -3.81 5.83
C LEU A 195 14.67 -5.13 5.19
N ARG A 196 15.59 -5.89 4.58
CA ARG A 196 15.26 -7.19 4.00
C ARG A 196 14.86 -8.24 5.04
N ALA A 197 15.52 -8.25 6.19
CA ALA A 197 15.16 -9.16 7.28
C ALA A 197 13.77 -8.81 7.85
N ASP A 198 13.51 -7.52 8.06
CA ASP A 198 12.23 -7.01 8.57
C ASP A 198 11.07 -7.28 7.59
N LEU A 199 11.24 -7.02 6.29
CA LEU A 199 10.23 -7.32 5.27
C LEU A 199 9.99 -8.83 5.11
N ALA A 200 11.05 -9.65 5.24
CA ALA A 200 10.88 -11.10 5.19
C ALA A 200 10.09 -11.62 6.40
N HIS A 201 10.34 -11.06 7.59
CA HIS A 201 9.54 -11.33 8.79
C HIS A 201 8.07 -10.95 8.56
N GLN A 202 7.81 -9.75 8.06
CA GLN A 202 6.46 -9.30 7.73
C GLN A 202 5.77 -10.23 6.70
N ALA A 203 6.48 -10.67 5.66
CA ALA A 203 5.93 -11.58 4.65
C ALA A 203 5.58 -12.96 5.25
N ILE A 204 6.40 -13.46 6.18
CA ILE A 204 6.13 -14.70 6.93
C ILE A 204 4.91 -14.54 7.84
N ASP A 205 4.82 -13.45 8.58
CA ASP A 205 3.70 -13.16 9.49
C ASP A 205 2.40 -12.95 8.73
N ALA A 206 2.44 -12.27 7.58
CA ALA A 206 1.28 -12.13 6.70
C ALA A 206 0.84 -13.48 6.11
N THR A 207 1.80 -14.34 5.74
CA THR A 207 1.50 -15.67 5.20
C THR A 207 0.86 -16.58 6.26
N THR A 208 1.42 -16.61 7.47
CA THR A 208 0.92 -17.46 8.56
C THR A 208 -0.38 -16.93 9.18
N GLY A 209 -0.51 -15.61 9.32
CA GLY A 209 -1.69 -14.95 9.87
C GLY A 209 -2.83 -14.79 8.85
N HIS A 210 -2.61 -14.00 7.80
CA HIS A 210 -3.65 -13.61 6.84
C HIS A 210 -4.01 -14.72 5.86
N ALA A 211 -3.02 -15.47 5.34
CA ALA A 211 -3.29 -16.62 4.46
C ALA A 211 -3.52 -17.93 5.26
N GLN A 212 -3.35 -17.91 6.58
CA GLN A 212 -3.52 -19.06 7.48
C GLN A 212 -2.65 -20.25 7.05
N ALA A 213 -1.40 -19.99 6.66
CA ALA A 213 -0.45 -21.05 6.37
C ALA A 213 -0.15 -21.87 7.64
N PRO A 214 -0.15 -23.22 7.56
CA PRO A 214 0.09 -24.07 8.72
C PRO A 214 1.55 -24.02 9.21
N SER A 215 2.46 -23.54 8.38
CA SER A 215 3.87 -23.32 8.70
C SER A 215 4.38 -22.08 7.95
N PRO A 216 5.41 -21.40 8.48
CA PRO A 216 6.11 -20.35 7.76
C PRO A 216 6.59 -20.80 6.37
N PRO A 217 6.59 -19.92 5.37
CA PRO A 217 7.29 -20.18 4.11
C PRO A 217 8.81 -20.30 4.35
N SER A 218 9.54 -20.90 3.42
CA SER A 218 11.00 -20.95 3.49
C SER A 218 11.62 -19.57 3.29
N ASP A 219 12.83 -19.36 3.82
CA ASP A 219 13.58 -18.11 3.66
C ASP A 219 13.74 -17.72 2.18
N ALA A 220 14.00 -18.69 1.30
CA ALA A 220 14.13 -18.44 -0.13
C ALA A 220 12.83 -17.90 -0.75
N LEU A 221 11.68 -18.38 -0.29
CA LEU A 221 10.38 -17.89 -0.75
C LEU A 221 10.09 -16.50 -0.19
N ALA A 222 10.35 -16.28 1.10
CA ALA A 222 10.19 -14.97 1.73
C ALA A 222 11.09 -13.91 1.05
N GLN A 223 12.36 -14.23 0.77
CA GLN A 223 13.25 -13.32 0.05
C GLN A 223 12.81 -13.06 -1.39
N ALA A 224 12.24 -14.05 -2.10
CA ALA A 224 11.67 -13.82 -3.44
C ALA A 224 10.45 -12.88 -3.42
N ILE A 225 9.69 -12.86 -2.32
CA ILE A 225 8.63 -11.87 -2.08
C ILE A 225 9.24 -10.48 -1.84
N VAL A 226 10.23 -10.39 -0.94
CA VAL A 226 10.92 -9.13 -0.63
C VAL A 226 11.61 -8.52 -1.86
N ASP A 227 12.24 -9.35 -2.70
CA ASP A 227 12.85 -8.92 -3.96
C ASP A 227 11.83 -8.27 -4.90
N PHE A 228 10.63 -8.86 -4.97
CA PHE A 228 9.54 -8.30 -5.75
C PHE A 228 9.07 -6.98 -5.14
N GLU A 229 8.77 -6.95 -3.85
CA GLU A 229 8.23 -5.76 -3.15
C GLU A 229 9.18 -4.56 -3.18
N LEU A 230 10.50 -4.77 -3.01
CA LEU A 230 11.51 -3.71 -3.08
C LEU A 230 11.68 -3.13 -4.49
N GLY A 231 11.19 -3.83 -5.51
CA GLY A 231 11.17 -3.35 -6.90
C GLY A 231 9.97 -2.47 -7.25
N LEU A 232 8.99 -2.31 -6.34
CA LEU A 232 7.71 -1.66 -6.62
C LEU A 232 7.69 -0.22 -6.15
N PHE A 233 7.32 0.67 -7.07
CA PHE A 233 7.15 2.10 -6.81
C PHE A 233 5.77 2.54 -7.27
N ALA A 234 5.03 3.24 -6.42
CA ALA A 234 3.70 3.74 -6.74
C ALA A 234 3.62 5.24 -6.50
N ALA A 235 3.11 5.97 -7.49
CA ALA A 235 2.89 7.41 -7.40
C ALA A 235 1.85 7.86 -8.43
N GLN A 236 1.30 9.06 -8.24
CA GLN A 236 0.46 9.69 -9.26
C GLN A 236 1.29 9.91 -10.53
N TYR A 237 0.77 9.47 -11.67
CA TYR A 237 1.45 9.54 -12.97
C TYR A 237 0.99 10.74 -13.79
N ALA A 238 -0.31 11.02 -13.71
CA ALA A 238 -0.92 12.17 -14.32
C ALA A 238 -2.02 12.71 -13.42
N ASP A 239 -2.16 14.03 -13.40
CA ASP A 239 -3.31 14.73 -12.83
C ASP A 239 -4.22 15.21 -13.95
N ALA A 240 -5.53 15.22 -13.70
CA ALA A 240 -6.54 15.56 -14.71
C ALA A 240 -6.44 17.01 -15.20
N ARG A 241 -5.79 17.91 -14.45
CA ARG A 241 -5.62 19.33 -14.78
C ARG A 241 -4.19 19.66 -15.19
N ALA A 242 -3.20 19.18 -14.43
CA ALA A 242 -1.78 19.43 -14.70
C ALA A 242 -1.24 18.54 -15.83
N GLY A 243 -1.91 17.44 -16.12
CA GLY A 243 -1.45 16.43 -17.07
C GLY A 243 -0.35 15.57 -16.47
N ARG A 244 0.60 15.16 -17.31
CA ARG A 244 1.71 14.28 -16.92
C ARG A 244 2.66 14.93 -15.91
N LEU A 245 2.95 14.23 -14.82
CA LEU A 245 3.75 14.75 -13.69
C LEU A 245 5.27 14.69 -13.92
N ASP A 246 5.71 14.04 -14.99
CA ASP A 246 7.11 13.88 -15.42
C ASP A 246 7.45 14.74 -16.66
N ARG A 247 6.70 15.82 -16.90
CA ARG A 247 6.87 16.70 -18.08
C ARG A 247 7.31 18.10 -17.68
N GLY A 248 7.85 18.84 -18.65
CA GLY A 248 8.24 20.23 -18.43
C GLY A 248 9.37 20.41 -17.41
N GLY A 249 10.20 19.38 -17.23
CA GLY A 249 11.32 19.37 -16.29
C GLY A 249 10.98 18.94 -14.87
N ALA A 250 9.76 18.48 -14.60
CA ALA A 250 9.43 17.79 -13.35
C ALA A 250 9.81 16.32 -13.43
N GLY A 251 10.08 15.72 -12.27
CA GLY A 251 10.39 14.30 -12.08
C GLY A 251 9.36 13.59 -11.21
N GLY A 252 8.06 13.81 -11.47
CA GLY A 252 6.98 13.14 -10.75
C GLY A 252 6.69 11.73 -11.27
N GLY A 253 5.88 10.97 -10.53
CA GLY A 253 5.48 9.62 -10.92
C GLY A 253 6.50 8.53 -10.55
N PRO A 254 6.11 7.25 -10.71
CA PRO A 254 6.81 6.15 -10.04
C PRO A 254 8.16 5.78 -10.69
N VAL A 255 8.38 6.15 -11.96
CA VAL A 255 9.66 5.90 -12.65
C VAL A 255 10.75 6.82 -12.10
N ASP A 256 10.45 8.12 -12.00
CA ASP A 256 11.39 9.09 -11.41
C ASP A 256 11.54 8.86 -9.90
N LEU A 257 10.46 8.44 -9.21
CA LEU A 257 10.52 8.04 -7.81
C LEU A 257 11.49 6.88 -7.57
N ALA A 258 11.49 5.86 -8.43
CA ALA A 258 12.41 4.71 -8.34
C ALA A 258 13.90 5.10 -8.46
N SER A 259 14.19 6.28 -9.00
CA SER A 259 15.56 6.80 -9.14
C SER A 259 16.00 7.71 -7.98
N GLN A 260 15.11 7.99 -7.02
CA GLN A 260 15.45 8.88 -5.90
C GLN A 260 16.47 8.22 -4.96
N PRO A 261 17.54 8.95 -4.59
CA PRO A 261 18.48 8.44 -3.60
C PRO A 261 17.82 8.38 -2.22
N TYR A 262 18.08 7.31 -1.49
CA TYR A 262 17.67 7.19 -0.11
C TYR A 262 18.72 6.45 0.71
N TYR A 263 18.91 6.95 1.93
CA TYR A 263 19.59 6.26 3.02
C TYR A 263 19.11 6.89 4.32
N PRO A 264 19.11 6.14 5.43
CA PRO A 264 18.72 6.69 6.72
C PRO A 264 19.61 7.88 7.10
N GLY A 265 19.00 8.99 7.51
CA GLY A 265 19.72 10.23 7.81
C GLY A 265 20.07 11.09 6.60
N ILE A 266 19.61 10.75 5.40
CA ILE A 266 19.72 11.65 4.24
C ILE A 266 19.08 13.00 4.57
N ASN A 267 19.81 14.08 4.32
CA ASN A 267 19.34 15.45 4.54
C ASN A 267 19.00 15.77 6.03
N ASP A 268 19.78 15.24 6.98
CA ASP A 268 19.60 15.49 8.41
C ASP A 268 19.78 16.99 8.78
N SER A 269 18.74 17.57 9.38
CA SER A 269 18.71 19.00 9.74
C SER A 269 19.65 19.42 10.89
N LEU A 270 20.14 18.45 11.65
CA LEU A 270 21.10 18.63 12.74
C LEU A 270 22.55 18.43 12.26
N GLY A 271 22.76 18.15 10.97
CA GLY A 271 24.08 17.99 10.36
C GLY A 271 24.68 16.60 10.55
N ALA A 272 23.88 15.61 10.92
CA ALA A 272 24.31 14.22 11.12
C ALA A 272 24.18 13.35 9.85
N ASP A 273 24.24 13.96 8.66
CA ASP A 273 24.20 13.22 7.40
C ASP A 273 25.36 12.20 7.36
N PRO A 274 25.09 10.90 7.11
CA PRO A 274 26.11 9.86 7.16
C PRO A 274 27.28 10.01 6.19
N PHE A 275 27.11 10.81 5.13
CA PHE A 275 28.17 11.11 4.16
C PHE A 275 28.75 12.53 4.33
N GLY A 276 28.37 13.22 5.41
CA GLY A 276 28.84 14.57 5.71
C GLY A 276 28.27 15.65 4.79
N LEU A 277 27.18 15.37 4.08
CA LEU A 277 26.52 16.36 3.24
C LEU A 277 25.79 17.39 4.13
N PRO A 278 25.86 18.71 3.79
CA PRO A 278 25.14 19.71 4.56
C PRO A 278 23.63 19.57 4.34
N PHE A 279 22.85 19.92 5.37
CA PHE A 279 21.40 20.04 5.24
C PHE A 279 21.02 20.94 4.05
N ASN A 280 20.13 20.42 3.21
CA ASN A 280 19.57 21.09 2.04
C ASN A 280 18.08 21.39 2.29
N ALA A 281 17.78 22.65 2.62
CA ALA A 281 16.41 23.14 2.76
C ALA A 281 15.58 23.11 1.47
N ALA A 282 16.20 22.84 0.31
CA ALA A 282 15.58 22.73 -1.00
C ALA A 282 15.60 21.29 -1.56
N ALA A 283 15.67 20.26 -0.70
CA ALA A 283 15.72 18.85 -1.12
C ALA A 283 14.46 18.41 -1.90
N MET A 284 13.29 18.99 -1.61
CA MET A 284 12.03 18.70 -2.31
C MET A 284 11.97 19.43 -3.65
N SER A 285 12.66 18.88 -4.65
CA SER A 285 12.92 19.55 -5.93
C SER A 285 12.24 18.92 -7.16
N LEU A 286 11.50 17.81 -6.98
CA LEU A 286 10.85 17.06 -8.07
C LEU A 286 10.00 17.93 -9.00
N TYR A 287 9.34 18.96 -8.47
CA TYR A 287 8.49 19.88 -9.25
C TYR A 287 9.07 21.31 -9.38
N GLN A 288 10.34 21.52 -9.03
CA GLN A 288 10.95 22.86 -8.97
C GLN A 288 10.91 23.58 -10.33
N ALA A 289 11.06 22.84 -11.44
CA ALA A 289 10.99 23.39 -12.79
C ALA A 289 9.65 24.09 -13.10
N TRP A 290 8.55 23.64 -12.48
CA TRP A 290 7.24 24.24 -12.69
C TRP A 290 7.05 25.55 -11.93
N GLY A 291 7.71 25.70 -10.77
CA GLY A 291 7.68 26.94 -9.99
C GLY A 291 8.37 28.12 -10.70
N ARG A 292 9.35 27.84 -11.57
CA ARG A 292 10.14 28.85 -12.31
C ARG A 292 9.47 29.35 -13.59
N ARG A 293 8.42 28.68 -14.08
CA ARG A 293 7.66 29.10 -15.27
C ARG A 293 6.69 30.24 -14.91
N GLN A 294 7.20 31.47 -14.91
CA GLN A 294 6.39 32.69 -14.85
C GLN A 294 5.55 32.80 -16.14
N GLY A 295 4.26 32.47 -16.07
CA GLY A 295 3.35 32.67 -17.21
C GLY A 295 1.98 32.01 -17.09
N ARG A 296 1.85 30.98 -16.26
CA ARG A 296 0.54 30.39 -15.92
C ARG A 296 0.41 30.31 -14.40
N ARG A 297 -0.34 31.24 -13.81
CA ARG A 297 -0.69 31.26 -12.37
C ARG A 297 -1.30 29.93 -11.85
N ARG A 298 -1.71 29.04 -12.76
CA ARG A 298 -2.33 27.73 -12.50
C ARG A 298 -1.33 26.66 -12.00
N CYS A 299 -0.20 26.46 -12.69
CA CYS A 299 0.79 25.43 -12.35
C CYS A 299 1.45 25.65 -10.97
N ARG A 300 1.55 26.90 -10.51
CA ARG A 300 2.20 27.22 -9.23
C ARG A 300 1.37 26.83 -8.00
N ARG A 301 0.03 26.87 -8.08
CA ARG A 301 -0.84 26.44 -6.96
C ARG A 301 -0.95 24.91 -6.91
N GLU A 302 -0.95 24.25 -8.07
CA GLU A 302 -1.09 22.79 -8.18
C GLU A 302 0.20 22.06 -7.73
N ALA A 303 1.39 22.59 -8.08
CA ALA A 303 2.67 22.05 -7.59
C ALA A 303 2.83 22.12 -6.06
N LEU A 304 2.26 23.15 -5.42
CA LEU A 304 2.28 23.31 -3.95
C LEU A 304 1.26 22.38 -3.25
N GLN A 305 0.17 22.01 -3.92
CA GLN A 305 -0.83 21.09 -3.36
C GLN A 305 -0.40 19.62 -3.48
N GLN A 306 0.26 19.23 -4.56
CA GLN A 306 0.76 17.86 -4.74
C GLN A 306 1.96 17.54 -3.83
N SER A 307 2.90 18.49 -3.65
CA SER A 307 3.99 18.33 -2.68
C SER A 307 3.51 18.20 -1.22
N ALA A 308 2.29 18.67 -0.90
CA ALA A 308 1.69 18.54 0.43
C ALA A 308 0.84 17.27 0.59
N ALA A 309 0.32 16.71 -0.50
CA ALA A 309 -0.53 15.52 -0.48
C ALA A 309 0.25 14.20 -0.38
N GLU A 310 1.55 14.20 -0.71
CA GLU A 310 2.45 13.04 -0.54
C GLU A 310 2.93 12.86 0.92
N HIS A 311 2.42 13.65 1.86
CA HIS A 311 2.83 13.66 3.27
C HIS A 311 1.67 13.52 4.27
N GLN A 312 0.62 12.78 3.91
CA GLN A 312 -0.33 12.20 4.87
C GLN A 312 -0.46 10.69 4.67
#